data_AF-A0A2Z6LXX5-F1
#
_entry.id   AF-A0A2Z6LXX5-F1
#
_cell.length_a   1.000
_cell.length_b   1.000
_cell.length_c   1.000
_cell.angle_alpha   90.00
_cell.angle_beta   90.00
_cell.angle_gamma   90.00
#
_symmetry.space_group_name_H-M   'P 1'
#
loop_
_entity.id
_entity.type
_entity.pdbx_description
1 polymer ?
#
loop_
_entity_poly.entity_id
_entity_poly.type
_entity_poly.pdbx_seq_one_letter_code
_entity_poly.pdbx_strand_id
1 'polypeptide(L)'
;MDTLNIYRKVWEKPALDWVKCNVDVAFVSGSGRTLMGLCFRDNSGHFMAGMTQWQQTVISSVEGEAWALLLAMEEARHRGLNRVQFESDSKVLIEAIHMKHRGNSEFLSIVHDILSLMSSFINFEVKFVRRQANLVAHTLARAANSWANFHRRIAIGGRWGKVGVPT
;
A
#
# COMPACT_ATOMS: atom_id res chain seq x y z
N MET A 1 -1.43 -34.01 5.87
CA MET A 1 -1.47 -32.54 5.98
C MET A 1 -0.06 -32.08 6.31
N ASP A 2 0.60 -31.41 5.38
CA ASP A 2 2.04 -31.13 5.48
C ASP A 2 2.32 -29.97 6.44
N THR A 3 3.17 -30.23 7.43
CA THR A 3 3.64 -29.30 8.46
C THR A 3 4.32 -28.03 7.90
N LEU A 4 4.73 -28.04 6.63
CA LEU A 4 5.28 -26.88 5.92
C LEU A 4 4.24 -25.76 5.68
N ASN A 5 2.95 -26.08 5.63
CA ASN A 5 1.91 -25.09 5.35
C ASN A 5 1.52 -24.26 6.58
N ILE A 6 1.91 -24.69 7.78
CA ILE A 6 1.61 -24.01 9.06
C ILE A 6 2.53 -22.77 9.25
N TYR A 7 3.71 -22.77 8.62
CA TYR A 7 4.70 -21.67 8.75
C TYR A 7 4.65 -20.65 7.61
N ARG A 8 3.98 -20.95 6.49
CA ARG A 8 3.74 -19.98 5.42
C ARG A 8 2.48 -19.18 5.75
N LYS A 9 2.69 -18.00 6.34
CA LYS A 9 1.60 -17.03 6.53
C LYS A 9 1.13 -16.55 5.14
N VAL A 10 0.00 -17.06 4.68
CA VAL A 10 -0.68 -16.65 3.45
C VAL A 10 -1.57 -15.45 3.75
N TRP A 11 -1.94 -14.69 2.73
CA TRP A 11 -2.90 -13.61 2.86
C TRP A 11 -4.26 -14.13 3.35
N GLU A 12 -4.87 -13.41 4.29
CA GLU A 12 -6.18 -13.74 4.87
C GLU A 12 -7.20 -12.66 4.53
N LYS A 13 -8.44 -13.08 4.23
CA LYS A 13 -9.56 -12.16 3.99
C LYS A 13 -9.83 -11.31 5.23
N PRO A 14 -10.27 -10.05 5.07
CA PRO A 14 -10.67 -9.23 6.21
C PRO A 14 -12.01 -9.71 6.80
N ALA A 15 -12.37 -9.15 7.96
CA ALA A 15 -13.67 -9.40 8.59
C ALA A 15 -14.85 -8.92 7.72
N LEU A 16 -16.07 -9.34 8.07
CA LEU A 16 -17.30 -8.88 7.42
C LEU A 16 -17.37 -7.34 7.41
N ASP A 17 -17.77 -6.76 6.28
CA ASP A 17 -17.83 -5.31 6.01
C ASP A 17 -16.50 -4.55 6.03
N TRP A 18 -15.37 -5.24 6.11
CA TRP A 18 -14.05 -4.63 5.98
C TRP A 18 -13.48 -4.83 4.57
N VAL A 19 -12.78 -3.81 4.10
CA VAL A 19 -11.89 -3.90 2.95
C VAL A 19 -10.47 -4.09 3.45
N LYS A 20 -9.66 -4.84 2.70
CA LYS A 20 -8.24 -4.99 2.97
C LYS A 20 -7.44 -4.40 1.82
N CYS A 21 -6.46 -3.57 2.16
CA CYS A 21 -5.55 -2.96 1.19
C CYS A 21 -4.11 -3.38 1.46
N ASN A 22 -3.49 -4.03 0.49
CA ASN A 22 -2.07 -4.38 0.53
C ASN A 22 -1.27 -3.32 -0.21
N VAL A 23 -0.15 -2.88 0.35
CA VAL A 23 0.77 -1.90 -0.27
C VAL A 23 2.19 -2.47 -0.34
N ASP A 24 2.95 -2.11 -1.38
CA ASP A 24 4.37 -2.44 -1.49
C ASP A 24 5.09 -1.40 -2.35
N VAL A 25 6.40 -1.28 -2.15
CA VAL A 25 7.30 -0.52 -3.00
C VAL A 25 8.30 -1.43 -3.74
N ALA A 26 8.67 -1.03 -4.95
CA ALA A 26 9.76 -1.63 -5.71
C ALA A 26 10.71 -0.56 -6.27
N PHE A 27 11.99 -0.92 -6.38
CA PHE A 27 13.04 -0.05 -6.88
C PHE A 27 13.63 -0.63 -8.16
N VAL A 28 13.93 0.24 -9.12
CA VAL A 28 14.58 -0.17 -10.37
C VAL A 28 16.02 0.34 -10.37
N SER A 29 16.95 -0.58 -10.11
CA SER A 29 18.39 -0.32 -10.06
C SER A 29 18.88 0.44 -11.29
N GLY A 30 19.71 1.47 -11.06
CA GLY A 30 20.30 2.29 -12.13
C GLY A 30 19.35 3.29 -12.79
N SER A 31 18.03 3.18 -12.60
CA SER A 31 17.07 4.13 -13.18
C SER A 31 16.68 5.27 -12.25
N GLY A 32 16.93 5.14 -10.95
CA GLY A 32 16.49 6.10 -9.93
C GLY A 32 14.96 6.16 -9.73
N ARG A 33 14.22 5.16 -10.21
CA ARG A 33 12.75 5.10 -10.09
C ARG A 33 12.31 4.32 -8.86
N THR A 34 11.34 4.92 -8.17
CA THR A 34 10.56 4.27 -7.12
C THR A 34 9.17 3.95 -7.65
N LEU A 35 8.75 2.71 -7.47
CA LEU A 35 7.51 2.16 -7.96
C LEU A 35 6.64 1.74 -6.78
N MET A 36 5.36 2.08 -6.79
CA MET A 36 4.42 1.80 -5.73
C MET A 36 3.26 0.99 -6.29
N GLY A 37 2.82 0.00 -5.53
CA GLY A 37 1.68 -0.85 -5.86
C GLY A 37 0.75 -0.99 -4.67
N LEU A 38 -0.56 -0.92 -4.93
CA LEU A 38 -1.57 -1.20 -3.93
C LEU A 38 -2.74 -2.02 -4.49
N CYS A 39 -3.39 -2.79 -3.64
CA CYS A 39 -4.51 -3.66 -4.01
C CYS A 39 -5.57 -3.71 -2.91
N PHE A 40 -6.77 -3.22 -3.23
CA PHE A 40 -7.98 -3.35 -2.42
C PHE A 40 -8.74 -4.62 -2.75
N ARG A 41 -9.11 -5.36 -1.70
CA ARG A 41 -9.94 -6.57 -1.76
C ARG A 41 -11.07 -6.51 -0.73
N ASP A 42 -12.24 -7.01 -1.11
CA ASP A 42 -13.40 -7.08 -0.22
C ASP A 42 -13.28 -8.23 0.80
N ASN A 43 -14.29 -8.37 1.67
CA ASN A 43 -14.39 -9.45 2.67
C ASN A 43 -14.52 -10.87 2.08
N SER A 44 -14.91 -10.98 0.81
CA SER A 44 -14.95 -12.24 0.06
C SER A 44 -13.60 -12.53 -0.60
N GLY A 45 -12.65 -11.60 -0.52
CA GLY A 45 -11.33 -11.66 -1.13
C GLY A 45 -11.32 -11.27 -2.61
N HIS A 46 -12.44 -10.77 -3.14
CA HIS A 46 -12.51 -10.32 -4.52
C HIS A 46 -11.75 -9.01 -4.70
N PHE A 47 -11.10 -8.89 -5.85
CA PHE A 47 -10.44 -7.67 -6.26
C PHE A 47 -11.45 -6.54 -6.45
N MET A 48 -11.26 -5.44 -5.73
CA MET A 48 -12.06 -4.23 -5.88
C MET A 48 -11.34 -3.23 -6.78
N ALA A 49 -10.09 -2.93 -6.43
CA ALA A 49 -9.28 -1.97 -7.13
C ALA A 49 -7.78 -2.22 -6.92
N GLY A 50 -6.98 -1.76 -7.85
CA GLY A 50 -5.53 -1.80 -7.77
C GLY A 50 -4.97 -0.51 -8.33
N MET A 51 -3.87 -0.04 -7.76
CA MET A 51 -3.20 1.15 -8.27
C MET A 51 -1.71 0.91 -8.36
N THR A 52 -1.11 1.46 -9.41
CA THR A 52 0.33 1.55 -9.56
C THR A 52 0.70 3.00 -9.81
N GLN A 53 1.78 3.45 -9.18
CA GLN A 53 2.37 4.76 -9.40
C GLN A 53 3.88 4.61 -9.46
N TRP A 54 4.56 5.48 -10.18
CA TRP A 54 6.01 5.59 -10.11
C TRP A 54 6.44 7.04 -10.06
N GLN A 55 7.61 7.30 -9.49
CA GLN A 55 8.24 8.62 -9.47
C GLN A 55 9.73 8.53 -9.72
N GLN A 56 10.29 9.59 -10.31
CA GLN A 56 11.71 9.71 -10.63
C GLN A 56 12.49 10.28 -9.44
N THR A 57 12.40 9.60 -8.30
CA THR A 57 13.04 10.02 -7.05
C THR A 57 13.53 8.80 -6.32
N VAL A 58 14.82 8.79 -5.99
CA VAL A 58 15.42 7.79 -5.11
C VAL A 58 15.03 8.13 -3.69
N ILE A 59 14.18 7.30 -3.11
CA ILE A 59 13.83 7.36 -1.69
C ILE A 59 14.23 6.04 -1.05
N SER A 60 14.39 6.03 0.27
CA SER A 60 14.68 4.81 1.00
C SER A 60 13.51 3.82 0.92
N SER A 61 13.79 2.54 1.17
CA SER A 61 12.76 1.50 1.22
C SER A 61 11.63 1.84 2.19
N VAL A 62 11.94 2.41 3.35
CA VAL A 62 10.94 2.71 4.37
C VAL A 62 10.10 3.94 4.02
N GLU A 63 10.70 4.96 3.39
CA GLU A 63 9.98 6.12 2.86
C GLU A 63 9.04 5.71 1.73
N GLY A 64 9.48 4.82 0.84
CA GLY A 64 8.65 4.31 -0.25
C GLY A 64 7.44 3.51 0.23
N GLU A 65 7.63 2.69 1.26
CA GLU A 65 6.54 1.98 1.94
C GLU A 65 5.55 2.94 2.61
N ALA A 66 6.07 3.99 3.28
CA ALA A 66 5.25 5.02 3.91
C ALA A 66 4.41 5.77 2.87
N TRP A 67 5.03 6.18 1.75
CA TRP A 67 4.34 6.81 0.63
C TRP A 67 3.28 5.91 0.00
N ALA A 68 3.58 4.63 -0.22
CA ALA A 68 2.61 3.68 -0.76
C ALA A 68 1.38 3.52 0.17
N LEU A 69 1.61 3.48 1.49
CA LEU A 69 0.55 3.44 2.49
C LEU A 69 -0.29 4.72 2.50
N LEU A 70 0.35 5.89 2.51
CA LEU A 70 -0.33 7.19 2.48
C LEU A 70 -1.20 7.33 1.22
N LEU A 71 -0.67 6.95 0.06
CA LEU A 71 -1.42 6.92 -1.20
C LEU A 71 -2.63 5.98 -1.14
N ALA A 72 -2.50 4.83 -0.47
CA ALA A 72 -3.61 3.90 -0.28
C ALA A 72 -4.70 4.49 0.62
N MET A 73 -4.34 5.19 1.70
CA MET A 73 -5.30 5.84 2.58
C MET A 73 -6.07 6.95 1.87
N GLU A 74 -5.38 7.77 1.08
CA GLU A 74 -6.01 8.81 0.26
C GLU A 74 -6.95 8.22 -0.79
N GLU A 75 -6.54 7.13 -1.44
CA GLU A 75 -7.38 6.43 -2.41
C GLU A 75 -8.62 5.79 -1.75
N ALA A 76 -8.47 5.23 -0.55
CA ALA A 76 -9.60 4.72 0.23
C ALA A 76 -10.58 5.85 0.58
N ARG A 77 -10.08 7.01 1.01
CA ARG A 77 -10.85 8.22 1.28
C ARG A 77 -11.61 8.68 0.04
N HIS A 78 -10.94 8.80 -1.11
CA HIS A 78 -11.57 9.21 -2.38
C HIS A 78 -12.70 8.26 -2.82
N ARG A 79 -12.60 6.98 -2.47
CA ARG A 79 -13.62 5.96 -2.76
C ARG A 79 -14.75 5.90 -1.73
N GLY A 80 -14.68 6.68 -0.66
CA GLY A 80 -15.65 6.62 0.44
C GLY A 80 -15.58 5.30 1.23
N LEU A 81 -14.44 4.61 1.24
CA LEU A 81 -14.27 3.38 2.01
C LEU A 81 -14.09 3.73 3.47
N ASN A 82 -15.06 3.36 4.30
CA ASN A 82 -15.06 3.75 5.71
C ASN A 82 -14.36 2.76 6.64
N ARG A 83 -14.22 1.47 6.26
CA ARG A 83 -13.62 0.42 7.09
C ARG A 83 -12.53 -0.30 6.30
N VAL A 84 -11.28 0.04 6.57
CA VAL A 84 -10.14 -0.46 5.77
C VAL A 84 -9.01 -0.92 6.67
N GLN A 85 -8.53 -2.14 6.42
CA GLN A 85 -7.31 -2.66 7.01
C GLN A 85 -6.19 -2.60 5.97
N PHE A 86 -5.21 -1.72 6.19
CA PHE A 86 -4.03 -1.59 5.37
C PHE A 86 -2.92 -2.52 5.86
N GLU A 87 -2.22 -3.15 4.92
CA GLU A 87 -1.16 -4.11 5.20
C GLU A 87 0.11 -3.74 4.42
N SER A 88 1.23 -3.62 5.14
CA SER A 88 2.58 -3.47 4.59
C SER A 88 3.49 -4.54 5.20
N ASP A 89 4.53 -4.94 4.46
CA ASP A 89 5.58 -5.84 4.96
C ASP A 89 6.81 -5.10 5.51
N SER A 90 6.73 -3.78 5.65
CA SER A 90 7.71 -2.97 6.36
C SER A 90 7.44 -2.92 7.85
N LYS A 91 8.08 -3.80 8.61
CA LYS A 91 7.97 -3.81 10.07
C LYS A 91 8.35 -2.46 10.70
N VAL A 92 9.37 -1.79 10.16
CA VAL A 92 9.83 -0.47 10.62
C VAL A 92 8.73 0.59 10.48
N LEU A 93 8.02 0.62 9.34
CA LEU A 93 6.90 1.52 9.12
C LEU A 93 5.77 1.28 10.12
N ILE A 94 5.35 0.02 10.25
CA ILE A 94 4.23 -0.37 11.11
C ILE A 94 4.54 -0.02 12.58
N GLU A 95 5.76 -0.31 13.03
CA GLU A 95 6.24 0.03 14.37
C GLU A 95 6.24 1.54 14.61
N ALA A 96 6.73 2.35 13.66
CA ALA A 96 6.73 3.80 13.76
C ALA A 96 5.31 4.38 13.88
N ILE A 97 4.35 3.83 13.14
CA ILE A 97 2.93 4.24 13.21
C ILE A 97 2.33 3.85 14.57
N HIS A 98 2.48 2.60 15.00
CA HIS A 98 1.88 2.11 16.24
C HIS A 98 2.44 2.80 17.48
N MET A 99 3.75 3.07 17.50
CA MET A 99 4.41 3.81 18.57
C MET A 99 4.25 5.33 18.44
N LYS A 100 3.58 5.81 17.38
CA LYS A 100 3.38 7.24 17.08
C LYS A 100 4.70 8.02 17.14
N HIS A 101 5.75 7.45 16.55
CA HIS A 101 7.07 8.05 16.52
C HIS A 101 7.02 9.47 15.93
N ARG A 102 7.87 10.35 16.48
CA ARG A 102 8.01 11.74 16.05
C ARG A 102 9.47 12.06 15.78
N GLY A 103 9.73 12.98 14.86
CA GLY A 103 11.06 13.44 14.53
C GLY A 103 11.07 14.28 13.25
N ASN A 104 12.26 14.65 12.79
CA ASN A 104 12.47 15.60 11.70
C ASN A 104 13.02 14.96 10.41
N SER A 105 12.75 13.68 10.18
CA SER A 105 13.13 13.00 8.93
C SER A 105 11.95 12.95 7.96
N GLU A 106 12.24 12.87 6.66
CA GLU A 106 11.23 12.72 5.61
C GLU A 106 10.29 11.53 5.89
N PHE A 107 10.86 10.38 6.26
CA PHE A 107 10.09 9.23 6.73
C PHE A 107 9.09 9.56 7.84
N LEU A 108 9.52 10.30 8.86
CA LEU A 108 8.66 10.64 10.00
C LEU A 108 7.63 11.74 9.66
N SER A 109 7.92 12.61 8.70
CA SER A 109 6.93 13.54 8.13
C SER A 109 5.80 12.77 7.45
N ILE A 110 6.11 11.74 6.65
CA ILE A 110 5.07 10.91 6.01
C ILE A 110 4.28 10.11 7.07
N VAL A 111 4.95 9.59 8.10
CA VAL A 111 4.27 8.93 9.23
C VAL A 111 3.33 9.89 9.95
N HIS A 112 3.72 11.16 10.10
CA HIS A 112 2.84 12.18 10.68
C HIS A 112 1.55 12.37 9.86
N ASP A 113 1.66 12.44 8.54
CA ASP A 113 0.49 12.55 7.65
C ASP A 113 -0.41 11.31 7.72
N ILE A 114 0.18 10.11 7.76
CA ILE A 114 -0.55 8.85 7.97
C ILE A 114 -1.32 8.89 9.28
N LEU A 115 -0.68 9.30 10.39
CA LEU A 115 -1.34 9.39 11.70
C LEU A 115 -2.46 10.42 11.70
N SER A 116 -2.28 11.55 11.00
CA SER A 116 -3.30 12.58 10.82
C SER A 116 -4.53 12.03 10.09
N LEU A 117 -4.33 11.31 8.98
CA LEU A 117 -5.42 10.62 8.28
C LEU A 117 -6.11 9.58 9.15
N MET A 118 -5.36 8.72 9.84
CA MET A 118 -5.93 7.73 10.75
C MET A 118 -6.77 8.38 11.86
N SER A 119 -6.39 9.58 12.33
CA SER A 119 -7.18 10.31 13.33
C SER A 119 -8.53 10.82 12.80
N SER A 120 -8.63 11.02 11.48
CA SER A 120 -9.86 11.43 10.80
C SER A 120 -10.78 10.25 10.46
N PHE A 121 -10.26 9.01 10.45
CA PHE A 121 -10.98 7.79 10.07
C PHE A 121 -10.84 6.71 11.16
N ILE A 122 -11.81 6.66 12.08
CA ILE A 122 -11.79 5.76 13.25
C ILE A 122 -11.68 4.26 12.93
N ASN A 123 -12.00 3.86 11.69
CA ASN A 123 -12.02 2.47 11.25
C ASN A 123 -10.91 2.17 10.22
N PHE A 124 -9.83 2.95 10.22
CA PHE A 124 -8.61 2.63 9.49
C PHE A 124 -7.64 1.90 10.41
N GLU A 125 -7.28 0.67 10.03
CA GLU A 125 -6.28 -0.15 10.71
C GLU A 125 -5.05 -0.33 9.85
N VAL A 126 -3.88 -0.37 10.48
CA VAL A 126 -2.61 -0.66 9.79
C VAL A 126 -1.97 -1.89 10.45
N LYS A 127 -1.59 -2.89 9.65
CA LYS A 127 -1.02 -4.16 10.14
C LYS A 127 0.22 -4.59 9.37
N PHE A 128 1.16 -5.18 10.11
CA PHE A 128 2.30 -5.85 9.51
C PHE A 128 1.90 -7.22 8.96
N VAL A 129 2.35 -7.50 7.74
CA VAL A 129 2.28 -8.84 7.13
C VAL A 129 3.64 -9.31 6.65
N ARG A 130 3.82 -10.62 6.51
CA ARG A 130 5.03 -11.14 5.86
C ARG A 130 4.89 -10.97 4.35
N ARG A 131 6.03 -10.83 3.66
CA ARG A 131 6.06 -10.65 2.20
C ARG A 131 5.29 -11.71 1.41
N GLN A 132 5.24 -12.95 1.89
CA GLN A 132 4.48 -14.04 1.26
C GLN A 132 2.95 -13.78 1.25
N ALA A 133 2.45 -13.01 2.22
CA ALA A 133 1.06 -12.55 2.25
C ALA A 133 0.83 -11.26 1.45
N ASN A 134 1.91 -10.60 0.98
CA ASN A 134 1.86 -9.31 0.29
C ASN A 134 2.20 -9.37 -1.21
N LEU A 135 2.25 -10.58 -1.79
CA LEU A 135 2.76 -10.80 -3.16
C LEU A 135 1.98 -10.05 -4.25
N VAL A 136 0.70 -9.76 -4.04
CA VAL A 136 -0.11 -9.02 -5.01
C VAL A 136 0.36 -7.57 -5.13
N ALA A 137 0.51 -6.86 -4.01
CA ALA A 137 1.02 -5.49 -4.01
C ALA A 137 2.44 -5.44 -4.57
N HIS A 138 3.27 -6.43 -4.22
CA HIS A 138 4.61 -6.57 -4.77
C HIS A 138 4.64 -6.70 -6.30
N THR A 139 3.78 -7.55 -6.84
CA THR A 139 3.67 -7.74 -8.29
C THR A 139 3.21 -6.45 -8.98
N LEU A 140 2.24 -5.75 -8.39
CA LEU A 140 1.74 -4.47 -8.90
C LEU A 140 2.82 -3.39 -8.91
N ALA A 141 3.58 -3.26 -7.82
CA ALA A 141 4.67 -2.29 -7.73
C ALA A 141 5.67 -2.52 -8.87
N ARG A 142 6.07 -3.77 -9.14
CA ARG A 142 7.00 -4.09 -10.24
C ARG A 142 6.39 -3.87 -11.63
N ALA A 143 5.10 -4.14 -11.80
CA ALA A 143 4.39 -3.88 -13.05
C ALA A 143 4.37 -2.38 -13.41
N ALA A 144 4.53 -1.49 -12.43
CA ALA A 144 4.60 -0.06 -12.67
C ALA A 144 5.75 0.36 -13.60
N ASN A 145 6.81 -0.44 -13.69
CA ASN A 145 7.96 -0.17 -14.55
C ASN A 145 7.62 -0.23 -16.06
N SER A 146 6.57 -0.98 -16.42
CA SER A 146 6.15 -1.15 -17.82
C SER A 146 5.40 0.09 -18.36
N TRP A 147 5.22 1.14 -17.55
CA TRP A 147 4.51 2.34 -17.96
C TRP A 147 5.48 3.42 -18.46
N ALA A 148 5.29 3.85 -19.71
CA ALA A 148 6.23 4.73 -20.43
C ALA A 148 6.41 6.15 -19.85
N ASN A 149 5.50 6.66 -19.02
CA ASN A 149 5.45 8.06 -18.55
C ASN A 149 4.94 8.13 -17.09
N PHE A 150 5.18 9.23 -16.36
CA PHE A 150 4.64 9.44 -14.99
C PHE A 150 3.12 9.32 -15.03
N HIS A 151 2.59 8.24 -14.46
CA HIS A 151 1.16 7.96 -14.50
C HIS A 151 0.74 7.22 -13.24
N ARG A 152 -0.25 7.79 -12.56
CA ARG A 152 -1.13 7.03 -11.68
C ARG A 152 -2.07 6.21 -12.56
N ARG A 153 -2.04 4.89 -12.40
CA ARG A 153 -3.00 4.00 -13.05
C ARG A 153 -3.84 3.30 -12.01
N ILE A 154 -5.14 3.29 -12.27
CA ILE A 154 -6.12 2.63 -11.41
C ILE A 154 -6.83 1.56 -12.22
N ALA A 155 -6.88 0.35 -11.69
CA ALA A 155 -7.77 -0.69 -12.16
C ALA A 155 -9.04 -0.71 -11.29
N ILE A 156 -10.21 -0.67 -11.92
CA ILE A 156 -11.52 -0.92 -11.29
C ILE A 156 -12.21 -2.01 -12.12
N GLY A 157 -12.74 -3.06 -11.48
CA GLY A 157 -13.40 -4.16 -12.20
C GLY A 157 -12.51 -4.86 -13.25
N GLY A 158 -11.18 -4.84 -13.05
CA GLY A 158 -10.21 -5.49 -13.94
C GLY A 158 -9.73 -4.67 -15.16
N ARG A 159 -10.20 -3.43 -15.37
CA ARG A 159 -9.70 -2.56 -16.46
C ARG A 159 -8.84 -1.42 -15.93
N TRP A 160 -7.66 -1.24 -16.51
CA TRP A 160 -6.73 -0.16 -16.17
C TRP A 160 -7.09 1.15 -16.89
N GLY A 161 -7.32 2.21 -16.12
CA GLY A 161 -7.46 3.59 -16.59
C GLY A 161 -6.31 4.48 -16.13
N LYS A 162 -6.10 5.60 -16.85
CA LYS A 162 -5.24 6.71 -16.38
C LYS A 162 -6.07 7.66 -15.52
N VAL A 163 -5.51 8.16 -14.43
CA VAL A 163 -6.11 9.24 -13.65
C VAL A 163 -5.20 10.45 -13.76
N GLY A 164 -5.76 11.59 -14.18
CA GLY A 164 -5.06 12.87 -14.15
C GLY A 164 -4.74 13.23 -12.70
N VAL A 165 -3.51 13.67 -12.44
CA VAL A 165 -3.18 14.25 -11.13
C VAL A 165 -3.99 15.54 -11.02
N PRO A 166 -4.69 15.81 -9.91
CA PRO A 166 -5.20 17.15 -9.66
C PRO A 166 -4.01 18.13 -9.68
N THR A 167 -4.10 19.16 -10.52
CA THR A 167 -3.17 20.30 -10.51
C THR A 167 -3.26 21.08 -9.21
#